data_AF-A0A085LIS8-F1
#
_entry.id   AF-A0A085LIS8-F1
#
_cell.length_a   1.000
_cell.length_b   1.000
_cell.length_c   1.000
_cell.angle_alpha   90.00
_cell.angle_beta   90.00
_cell.angle_gamma   90.00
#
_symmetry.space_group_name_H-M   'P 1'
#
loop_
_entity.id
_entity.type
_entity.pdbx_description
1 polymer ?
#
loop_
_entity_poly.entity_id
_entity_poly.type
_entity_poly.pdbx_seq_one_letter_code
_entity_poly.pdbx_strand_id
1 'polypeptide(L)'
;VFVCNNLLELHRYVHPSRLTVDLGGSFCYNHLEWLQHRMEVERLRCSAEGIARTLDEFVQSLKDTELPNDASTTAHILTSQRTDRDAIKANLQEDFRIVVRRGFDLLKAVRQVDSKPNADQLSPTRLHNVTSVQRTLLQLEDAEKSFDKFWPDHELRLEHCLRLRQFEEDFKK
;
A
#
# COMPACT_ATOMS: atom_id res chain seq x y z
N VAL A 1 -28.05 16.68 -27.91
CA VAL A 1 -26.87 17.53 -27.63
C VAL A 1 -27.35 18.96 -27.53
N PHE A 2 -27.19 19.62 -26.37
CA PHE A 2 -27.49 21.05 -26.23
C PHE A 2 -26.23 21.83 -26.59
N VAL A 3 -26.33 22.73 -27.56
CA VAL A 3 -25.25 23.65 -27.94
C VAL A 3 -25.57 25.01 -27.34
N CYS A 4 -24.68 25.55 -26.51
CA CYS A 4 -24.79 26.90 -25.99
C CYS A 4 -24.13 27.85 -26.99
N ASN A 5 -24.85 28.88 -27.43
CA ASN A 5 -24.36 29.84 -28.42
C ASN A 5 -23.61 31.02 -27.78
N ASN A 6 -23.70 31.18 -26.46
CA ASN A 6 -22.99 32.21 -25.69
C ASN A 6 -22.81 31.80 -24.22
N LEU A 7 -21.97 32.54 -23.49
CA LEU A 7 -21.69 32.31 -22.06
C LEU A 7 -22.94 32.42 -21.18
N LEU A 8 -23.90 33.28 -21.55
CA LEU A 8 -25.10 33.50 -20.77
C LEU A 8 -26.01 32.25 -20.79
N GLU A 9 -26.12 31.59 -21.94
CA GLU A 9 -26.79 30.29 -22.07
C GLU A 9 -26.05 29.20 -21.30
N LEU A 10 -24.72 29.14 -21.38
CA LEU A 10 -23.91 28.18 -20.62
C LEU A 10 -24.15 28.32 -19.11
N HIS A 11 -24.17 29.55 -18.60
CA HIS A 11 -24.36 29.84 -17.17
C HIS A 11 -25.77 29.50 -16.66
N ARG A 12 -26.77 29.32 -17.55
CA ARG A 12 -28.10 28.82 -17.17
C ARG A 12 -28.10 27.33 -16.83
N TYR A 13 -27.13 26.57 -17.36
CA TYR A 13 -27.03 25.12 -17.15
C TYR A 13 -25.88 24.74 -16.22
N VAL A 14 -24.79 25.50 -16.23
CA VAL A 14 -23.59 25.23 -15.43
C VAL A 14 -23.27 26.46 -14.59
N HIS A 15 -23.22 26.28 -13.27
CA HIS A 15 -22.86 27.37 -12.37
C HIS A 15 -21.41 27.84 -12.64
N PRO A 16 -21.13 29.16 -12.68
CA PRO A 16 -19.79 29.69 -12.98
C PRO A 16 -18.68 29.17 -12.05
N SER A 17 -19.01 28.78 -10.82
CA SER A 17 -18.03 28.15 -9.89
C SER A 17 -17.54 26.76 -10.30
N ARG A 18 -18.18 26.14 -11.31
CA ARG A 18 -17.78 24.85 -11.89
C ARG A 18 -17.12 25.00 -13.24
N LEU A 19 -16.99 26.23 -13.75
CA LEU A 19 -16.33 26.55 -15.00
C LEU A 19 -14.94 27.12 -14.70
N THR A 20 -13.98 26.75 -15.52
CA THR A 20 -12.64 27.32 -15.48
C THR A 20 -12.66 28.78 -15.93
N VAL A 21 -11.62 29.54 -15.57
CA VAL A 21 -11.53 30.98 -15.86
C VAL A 21 -11.58 31.28 -17.37
N ASP A 22 -11.01 30.41 -18.21
CA ASP A 22 -11.07 30.49 -19.67
C ASP A 22 -12.50 30.33 -20.24
N LEU A 23 -13.42 29.76 -19.46
CA LEU A 23 -14.85 29.63 -19.78
C LEU A 23 -15.73 30.63 -19.02
N GLY A 24 -15.16 31.71 -18.48
CA GLY A 24 -15.89 32.74 -17.76
C GLY A 24 -16.33 32.35 -16.33
N GLY A 25 -15.74 31.29 -15.78
CA GLY A 25 -16.01 30.82 -14.42
C GLY A 25 -14.98 31.25 -13.38
N SER A 26 -15.13 30.72 -12.16
CA SER A 26 -14.24 30.99 -11.03
C SER A 26 -13.46 29.77 -10.55
N PHE A 27 -13.53 28.64 -11.26
CA PHE A 27 -12.77 27.44 -10.92
C PHE A 27 -11.30 27.59 -11.36
N CYS A 28 -10.39 27.65 -10.38
CA CYS A 28 -8.96 27.70 -10.65
C CYS A 28 -8.45 26.29 -11.03
N TYR A 29 -8.35 26.02 -12.33
CA TYR A 29 -7.71 24.81 -12.84
C TYR A 29 -6.23 25.05 -13.16
N ASN A 30 -5.36 24.18 -12.65
CA ASN A 30 -3.95 24.14 -13.00
C ASN A 30 -3.61 22.75 -13.57
N HIS A 31 -3.28 22.71 -14.87
CA HIS A 31 -2.98 21.45 -15.55
C HIS A 31 -1.73 20.76 -14.99
N LEU A 32 -0.69 21.54 -14.67
CA LEU A 32 0.57 21.02 -14.15
C LEU A 32 0.35 20.39 -12.77
N GLU A 33 -0.41 21.05 -11.89
CA GLU A 33 -0.77 20.51 -10.58
C GLU A 33 -1.61 19.23 -10.71
N TRP A 34 -2.59 19.23 -11.62
CA TRP A 34 -3.42 18.06 -11.89
C TRP A 34 -2.59 16.85 -12.34
N LEU A 35 -1.65 17.07 -13.25
CA LEU A 35 -0.74 16.04 -13.74
C LEU A 35 0.18 15.54 -12.62
N GLN A 36 0.77 16.47 -11.87
CA GLN A 36 1.66 16.17 -10.75
C GLN A 36 0.96 15.30 -9.71
N HIS A 37 -0.28 15.62 -9.32
CA HIS A 37 -1.04 14.79 -8.40
C HIS A 37 -1.22 13.36 -8.91
N ARG A 38 -1.54 13.17 -10.20
CA ARG A 38 -1.69 11.82 -10.78
C ARG A 38 -0.37 11.05 -10.78
N MET A 39 0.73 11.71 -11.10
CA MET A 39 2.06 11.11 -11.07
C MET A 39 2.45 10.67 -9.65
N GLU A 40 2.19 11.50 -8.64
CA GLU A 40 2.50 11.15 -7.25
C GLU A 40 1.60 10.03 -6.71
N VAL A 41 0.32 9.96 -7.13
CA VAL A 41 -0.56 8.82 -6.83
C VAL A 41 0.02 7.53 -7.42
N GLU A 42 0.48 7.56 -8.67
CA GLU A 42 1.08 6.41 -9.33
C GLU A 42 2.39 5.98 -8.65
N ARG A 43 3.27 6.93 -8.33
CA ARG A 43 4.52 6.66 -7.61
C ARG A 43 4.28 6.02 -6.25
N LEU A 44 3.32 6.53 -5.49
CA LEU A 44 2.93 5.96 -4.20
C LEU A 44 2.47 4.51 -4.38
N ARG A 45 1.62 4.25 -5.37
CA ARG A 45 1.15 2.90 -5.68
C ARG A 45 2.30 1.97 -6.01
N CYS A 46 3.20 2.37 -6.92
CA CYS A 46 4.36 1.55 -7.28
C CYS A 46 5.26 1.25 -6.07
N SER A 47 5.49 2.22 -5.18
CA SER A 47 6.27 1.99 -3.95
C SER A 47 5.58 1.00 -3.00
N ALA A 48 4.28 1.17 -2.77
CA ALA A 48 3.50 0.26 -1.92
C ALA A 48 3.46 -1.17 -2.49
N GLU A 49 3.26 -1.30 -3.81
CA GLU A 49 3.30 -2.59 -4.50
C GLU A 49 4.68 -3.26 -4.42
N GLY A 50 5.76 -2.47 -4.45
CA GLY A 50 7.11 -3.00 -4.25
C GLY A 50 7.30 -3.64 -2.88
N ILE A 51 6.88 -2.94 -1.82
CA ILE A 51 6.96 -3.44 -0.44
C ILE A 51 6.11 -4.70 -0.26
N ALA A 52 4.85 -4.66 -0.72
CA ALA A 52 3.95 -5.82 -0.64
C ALA A 52 4.53 -7.04 -1.36
N ARG A 53 5.12 -6.84 -2.54
CA ARG A 53 5.77 -7.91 -3.30
C ARG A 53 6.94 -8.53 -2.56
N THR A 54 7.81 -7.73 -1.94
CA THR A 54 8.92 -8.25 -1.13
C THR A 54 8.43 -9.14 0.02
N LEU A 55 7.33 -8.75 0.68
CA LEU A 55 6.71 -9.59 1.71
C LEU A 55 6.13 -10.89 1.11
N ASP A 56 5.41 -10.80 0.00
CA ASP A 56 4.80 -11.96 -0.67
C ASP A 56 5.85 -12.96 -1.15
N GLU A 57 6.94 -12.48 -1.75
CA GLU A 57 8.08 -13.31 -2.20
C GLU A 57 8.73 -14.03 -1.01
N PHE A 58 8.89 -13.35 0.12
CA PHE A 58 9.43 -13.97 1.33
C PHE A 58 8.48 -15.03 1.91
N VAL A 59 7.18 -14.72 2.02
CA VAL A 59 6.16 -15.69 2.45
C VAL A 59 6.16 -16.91 1.54
N GLN A 60 6.29 -16.72 0.23
CA GLN A 60 6.36 -17.81 -0.72
C GLN A 60 7.60 -18.69 -0.48
N SER A 61 8.77 -18.09 -0.28
CA SER A 61 10.00 -18.82 0.09
C SER A 61 9.85 -19.63 1.38
N LEU A 62 9.15 -19.09 2.39
CA LEU A 62 8.88 -19.81 3.64
C LEU A 62 7.92 -21.00 3.42
N LYS A 63 6.91 -20.84 2.57
CA LYS A 63 5.96 -21.92 2.21
C LYS A 63 6.64 -23.05 1.45
N ASP A 64 7.58 -22.72 0.57
CA ASP A 64 8.33 -23.66 -0.26
C ASP A 64 9.43 -24.40 0.53
N THR A 65 9.62 -24.07 1.81
CA THR A 65 10.56 -24.77 2.69
C THR A 65 10.08 -26.19 2.96
N GLU A 66 10.83 -27.18 2.47
CA GLU A 66 10.67 -28.59 2.81
C GLU A 66 11.13 -28.85 4.25
N LEU A 67 10.40 -29.71 4.99
CA LEU A 67 10.74 -30.07 6.36
C LEU A 67 11.89 -31.10 6.37
N PRO A 68 13.05 -30.80 6.99
CA PRO A 68 14.16 -31.75 7.04
C PRO A 68 13.86 -32.99 7.88
N ASN A 69 14.70 -34.02 7.69
CA ASN A 69 14.61 -35.28 8.41
C ASN A 69 15.59 -35.42 9.59
N ASP A 70 16.39 -34.39 9.88
CA ASP A 70 17.35 -34.38 10.99
C ASP A 70 17.24 -33.11 11.84
N ALA A 71 17.61 -33.21 13.12
CA ALA A 71 17.45 -32.11 14.06
C ALA A 71 18.39 -30.94 13.73
N SER A 72 19.61 -31.23 13.29
CA SER A 72 20.64 -30.22 12.99
C SER A 72 20.20 -29.28 11.86
N THR A 73 19.80 -29.84 10.72
CA THR A 73 19.33 -29.08 9.56
C THR A 73 18.05 -28.30 9.90
N THR A 74 17.12 -28.91 10.64
CA THR A 74 15.88 -28.22 11.06
C THR A 74 16.20 -27.01 11.95
N ALA A 75 17.13 -27.15 12.90
CA ALA A 75 17.55 -26.04 13.78
C ALA A 75 18.25 -24.92 13.01
N HIS A 76 19.08 -25.28 12.02
CA HIS A 76 19.73 -24.31 11.14
C HIS A 76 18.70 -23.52 10.33
N ILE A 77 17.74 -24.19 9.67
CA ILE A 77 16.68 -23.54 8.89
C ILE A 77 15.87 -22.58 9.76
N LEU A 78 15.43 -23.03 10.95
CA LEU A 78 14.67 -22.18 11.87
C LEU A 78 15.43 -20.90 12.25
N THR A 79 16.73 -21.04 12.55
CA THR A 79 17.58 -19.90 12.93
C THR A 79 17.83 -18.96 11.75
N SER A 80 18.07 -19.50 10.56
CA SER A 80 18.24 -18.72 9.33
C SER A 80 16.97 -17.91 9.04
N GLN A 81 15.81 -18.56 9.02
CA GLN A 81 14.54 -17.89 8.68
C GLN A 81 14.15 -16.81 9.70
N ARG A 82 14.46 -17.00 10.99
CA ARG A 82 14.31 -15.95 12.01
C ARG A 82 15.16 -14.72 11.68
N THR A 83 16.42 -14.96 11.35
CA THR A 83 17.38 -13.90 10.98
C THR A 83 16.91 -13.17 9.72
N ASP A 84 16.48 -13.91 8.70
CA ASP A 84 15.97 -13.34 7.45
C ASP A 84 14.70 -12.51 7.70
N ARG A 85 13.77 -13.01 8.52
CA ARG A 85 12.57 -12.28 8.93
C ARG A 85 12.91 -10.97 9.62
N ASP A 86 13.85 -10.98 10.58
CA ASP A 86 14.25 -9.78 11.31
C ASP A 86 14.93 -8.76 10.38
N ALA A 87 15.77 -9.23 9.44
CA ALA A 87 16.40 -8.38 8.44
C ALA A 87 15.37 -7.75 7.49
N ILE A 88 14.41 -8.53 6.97
CA ILE A 88 13.34 -8.02 6.09
C ILE A 88 12.48 -7.00 6.82
N LYS A 89 12.07 -7.28 8.06
CA LYS A 89 11.30 -6.31 8.86
C LYS A 89 12.07 -5.01 9.09
N ALA A 90 13.36 -5.10 9.46
CA ALA A 90 14.19 -3.93 9.67
C ALA A 90 14.36 -3.09 8.38
N ASN A 91 14.59 -3.75 7.24
CA ASN A 91 14.75 -3.08 5.95
C ASN A 91 13.46 -2.38 5.52
N LEU A 92 12.31 -3.06 5.63
CA LEU A 92 11.03 -2.52 5.18
C LEU A 92 10.48 -1.45 6.12
N GLN A 93 10.86 -1.43 7.40
CA GLN A 93 10.33 -0.49 8.39
C GLN A 93 10.45 0.98 7.94
N GLU A 94 11.60 1.36 7.37
CA GLU A 94 11.79 2.72 6.87
C GLU A 94 11.00 2.97 5.57
N ASP A 95 10.93 1.99 4.68
CA ASP A 95 10.16 2.10 3.43
C ASP A 95 8.66 2.29 3.71
N PHE A 96 8.10 1.51 4.64
CA PHE A 96 6.72 1.68 5.13
C PHE A 96 6.51 3.10 5.64
N ARG A 97 7.40 3.59 6.51
CA ARG A 97 7.31 4.93 7.09
C ARG A 97 7.32 6.02 6.01
N ILE A 98 8.21 5.90 5.02
CA ILE A 98 8.33 6.85 3.91
C ILE A 98 7.07 6.84 3.06
N VAL A 99 6.58 5.66 2.66
CA VAL A 99 5.39 5.53 1.80
C VAL A 99 4.15 6.06 2.52
N VAL A 100 3.96 5.71 3.80
CA VAL A 100 2.84 6.19 4.61
C VAL A 100 2.87 7.71 4.75
N ARG A 101 4.04 8.29 5.07
CA ARG A 101 4.20 9.76 5.14
C ARG A 101 3.86 10.43 3.81
N ARG A 102 4.41 9.93 2.70
CA ARG A 102 4.11 10.46 1.35
C ARG A 102 2.62 10.38 1.03
N GLY A 103 1.95 9.29 1.42
CA GLY A 103 0.51 9.13 1.24
C GLY A 103 -0.29 10.19 2.00
N PHE A 104 0.07 10.49 3.26
CA PHE A 104 -0.59 11.54 4.03
C PHE A 104 -0.33 12.95 3.48
N ASP A 105 0.91 13.23 3.09
CA ASP A 105 1.28 14.51 2.47
C ASP A 105 0.51 14.71 1.14
N LEU A 106 0.42 13.66 0.32
CA LEU A 106 -0.35 13.66 -0.92
C LEU A 106 -1.85 13.83 -0.69
N LEU A 107 -2.42 13.21 0.34
CA LEU A 107 -3.83 13.42 0.71
C LEU A 107 -4.11 14.87 1.08
N LYS A 108 -3.20 15.52 1.81
CA LYS A 108 -3.33 16.94 2.13
C LYS A 108 -3.29 17.80 0.86
N ALA A 109 -2.33 17.52 -0.03
CA ALA A 109 -2.19 18.24 -1.30
C ALA A 109 -3.41 18.09 -2.22
N VAL A 110 -3.89 16.87 -2.44
CA VAL A 110 -5.02 16.60 -3.35
C VAL A 110 -6.34 17.14 -2.82
N ARG A 111 -6.54 17.14 -1.49
CA ARG A 111 -7.76 17.70 -0.88
C ARG A 111 -7.81 19.21 -0.97
N GLN A 112 -6.66 19.90 -0.89
CA GLN A 112 -6.57 21.37 -0.82
C GLN A 112 -7.42 22.00 0.31
N VAL A 113 -7.80 21.20 1.31
CA VAL A 113 -8.62 21.60 2.47
C VAL A 113 -8.02 20.90 3.69
N ASP A 114 -7.85 21.62 4.80
CA ASP A 114 -7.27 21.07 6.03
C ASP A 114 -8.17 20.03 6.71
N SER A 115 -9.48 20.12 6.48
CA SER A 115 -10.49 19.17 6.97
C SER A 115 -10.83 18.12 5.92
N LYS A 116 -11.26 16.92 6.34
CA LYS A 116 -11.75 15.87 5.43
C LYS A 116 -12.97 16.40 4.65
N PRO A 117 -12.86 16.63 3.33
CA PRO A 117 -13.97 17.19 2.57
C PRO A 117 -15.06 16.15 2.38
N ASN A 118 -16.31 16.61 2.28
CA ASN A 118 -17.40 15.77 1.77
C ASN A 118 -17.14 15.44 0.29
N ALA A 119 -17.64 14.29 -0.19
CA ALA A 119 -17.44 13.88 -1.60
C ALA A 119 -17.88 14.97 -2.59
N ASP A 120 -18.96 15.68 -2.28
CA ASP A 120 -19.54 16.75 -3.11
C ASP A 120 -18.69 18.02 -3.18
N GLN A 121 -17.69 18.17 -2.29
CA GLN A 121 -16.76 19.30 -2.26
C GLN A 121 -15.54 19.08 -3.16
N LEU A 122 -15.30 17.83 -3.58
CA LEU A 122 -14.20 17.48 -4.47
C LEU A 122 -14.69 17.36 -5.91
N SER A 123 -13.79 17.69 -6.84
CA SER A 123 -14.04 17.32 -8.24
C SER A 123 -13.94 15.79 -8.38
N PRO A 124 -14.61 15.16 -9.36
CA PRO A 124 -14.55 13.71 -9.56
C PRO A 124 -13.13 13.16 -9.63
N THR A 125 -12.22 13.88 -10.30
CA THR A 125 -10.81 13.49 -10.39
C THR A 125 -10.08 13.57 -9.05
N ARG A 126 -10.34 14.60 -8.23
CA ARG A 126 -9.75 14.70 -6.89
C ARG A 126 -10.28 13.61 -5.98
N LEU A 127 -11.58 13.33 -6.03
CA LEU A 127 -12.20 12.25 -5.27
C LEU A 127 -11.60 10.89 -5.63
N HIS A 128 -11.39 10.64 -6.94
CA HIS A 128 -10.70 9.44 -7.41
C HIS A 128 -9.28 9.35 -6.83
N ASN A 129 -8.48 10.41 -6.93
CA ASN A 129 -7.11 10.43 -6.40
C ASN A 129 -7.08 10.18 -4.88
N VAL A 130 -7.95 10.84 -4.11
CA VAL A 130 -8.07 10.63 -2.66
C VAL A 130 -8.39 9.17 -2.35
N THR A 131 -9.37 8.59 -3.05
CA THR A 131 -9.79 7.20 -2.85
C THR A 131 -8.66 6.23 -3.19
N SER A 132 -7.94 6.49 -4.29
CA SER A 132 -6.80 5.66 -4.71
C SER A 132 -5.69 5.67 -3.67
N VAL A 133 -5.29 6.85 -3.16
CA VAL A 133 -4.26 6.95 -2.12
C VAL A 133 -4.69 6.23 -0.84
N GLN A 134 -5.93 6.43 -0.38
CA GLN A 134 -6.44 5.74 0.80
C GLN A 134 -6.43 4.23 0.64
N ARG A 135 -6.86 3.73 -0.53
CA ARG A 135 -6.82 2.30 -0.84
C ARG A 135 -5.39 1.76 -0.84
N THR A 136 -4.45 2.46 -1.48
CA THR A 136 -3.04 2.05 -1.50
C THR A 136 -2.46 1.92 -0.08
N LEU A 137 -2.75 2.88 0.80
CA LEU A 137 -2.30 2.83 2.19
C LEU A 137 -2.91 1.66 2.97
N LEU A 138 -4.21 1.40 2.78
CA LEU A 138 -4.88 0.24 3.40
C LEU A 138 -4.29 -1.08 2.91
N GLN A 139 -4.06 -1.23 1.60
CA GLN A 139 -3.46 -2.44 1.03
C GLN A 139 -2.05 -2.69 1.55
N LEU A 140 -1.27 -1.62 1.73
CA LEU A 140 0.07 -1.71 2.32
C LEU A 140 0.01 -2.19 3.78
N GLU A 141 -0.90 -1.64 4.58
CA GLU A 141 -1.14 -2.07 5.97
C GLU A 141 -1.63 -3.53 6.03
N ASP A 142 -2.51 -3.93 5.12
CA ASP A 142 -3.02 -5.31 5.05
C ASP A 142 -1.91 -6.32 4.67
N ALA A 143 -0.98 -5.93 3.78
CA ALA A 143 0.16 -6.76 3.41
C ALA A 143 1.08 -7.04 4.62
N GLU A 144 1.38 -6.01 5.41
CA GLU A 144 2.16 -6.16 6.65
C GLU A 144 1.45 -7.06 7.67
N LYS A 145 0.16 -6.82 7.91
CA LYS A 145 -0.65 -7.63 8.83
C LYS A 145 -0.77 -9.09 8.38
N SER A 146 -0.86 -9.34 7.08
CA SER A 146 -0.91 -10.69 6.52
C SER A 146 0.37 -11.46 6.84
N PHE A 147 1.53 -10.83 6.65
CA PHE A 147 2.82 -11.41 7.04
C PHE A 147 2.90 -11.69 8.55
N ASP A 148 2.52 -10.71 9.37
CA ASP A 148 2.56 -10.82 10.84
C ASP A 148 1.64 -11.91 11.39
N LYS A 149 0.54 -12.16 10.70
CA LYS A 149 -0.36 -13.27 11.02
C LYS A 149 0.19 -14.62 10.55
N PHE A 150 0.88 -14.66 9.41
CA PHE A 150 1.42 -15.89 8.84
C PHE A 150 2.63 -16.42 9.63
N TRP A 151 3.55 -15.54 10.03
CA TRP A 151 4.83 -15.94 10.61
C TRP A 151 4.73 -16.85 11.85
N PRO A 152 3.91 -16.56 12.88
CA PRO A 152 3.86 -17.37 14.09
C PRO A 152 3.46 -18.83 13.84
N ASP A 153 2.51 -19.06 12.93
CA ASP A 153 2.06 -20.41 12.58
C ASP A 153 3.15 -21.18 11.84
N HIS A 154 3.86 -20.52 10.91
CA HIS A 154 4.98 -21.12 10.19
C HIS A 154 6.16 -21.45 11.12
N GLU A 155 6.52 -20.52 12.00
CA GLU A 155 7.58 -20.70 12.99
C GLU A 155 7.25 -21.88 13.93
N LEU A 156 6.03 -21.93 14.45
CA LEU A 156 5.58 -23.01 15.33
C LEU A 156 5.63 -24.38 14.63
N ARG A 157 5.30 -24.45 13.34
CA ARG A 157 5.41 -25.68 12.55
C ARG A 157 6.86 -26.19 12.47
N LEU A 158 7.83 -25.29 12.26
CA LEU A 158 9.26 -25.64 12.23
C LEU A 158 9.77 -26.04 13.62
N GLU A 159 9.33 -25.36 14.68
CA GLU A 159 9.66 -25.75 16.05
C GLU A 159 9.11 -27.14 16.40
N HIS A 160 7.90 -27.47 15.98
CA HIS A 160 7.34 -28.82 16.14
C HIS A 160 8.15 -29.86 15.39
N CYS A 161 8.55 -29.56 14.14
CA CYS A 161 9.43 -30.44 13.38
C CYS A 161 10.75 -30.69 14.13
N LEU A 162 11.38 -29.63 14.64
CA LEU A 162 12.63 -29.74 15.39
C LEU A 162 12.48 -30.61 16.65
N ARG A 163 11.43 -30.36 17.45
CA ARG A 163 11.14 -31.16 18.65
C ARG A 163 10.94 -32.63 18.32
N LEU A 164 10.24 -32.93 17.23
CA LEU A 164 10.04 -34.30 16.77
C LEU A 164 11.35 -34.97 16.39
N ARG A 165 12.22 -34.29 15.61
CA ARG A 165 13.52 -34.85 15.21
C ARG A 165 14.45 -35.11 16.39
N GLN A 166 14.50 -34.18 17.34
CA GLN A 166 15.28 -34.35 18.57
C GLN A 166 14.81 -35.57 19.36
N PHE A 167 13.50 -35.74 19.50
CA PHE A 167 12.91 -36.91 20.15
C PHE A 167 13.27 -38.22 19.42
N GLU A 168 13.14 -38.25 18.09
CA GLU A 168 13.48 -39.42 17.27
C GLU A 168 14.98 -39.80 17.37
N GLU A 169 15.86 -38.81 17.41
CA GLU A 169 17.30 -39.02 17.59
C GLU A 169 17.64 -39.55 18.98
N ASP A 170 17.02 -39.00 20.04
CA ASP A 170 17.25 -39.43 21.40
C ASP A 170 16.69 -40.83 21.68
N PHE A 171 15.60 -41.23 21.03
CA PHE A 171 15.06 -42.59 21.12
C PHE A 171 15.93 -43.64 20.40
N LYS A 172 16.73 -43.23 19.41
CA LYS A 172 17.64 -44.11 18.66
C LYS A 172 19.00 -44.31 19.34
N LYS A 173 19.32 -43.50 20.36
CA LYS A 173 20.52 -43.62 21.19
C LYS A 173 20.30 -44.64 22.32
#